data_AF-A0A8J4SIK1-F1
#
_entry.id   AF-A0A8J4SIK1-F1
#
_cell.length_a   1.000
_cell.length_b   1.000
_cell.length_c   1.000
_cell.angle_alpha   90.00
_cell.angle_beta   90.00
_cell.angle_gamma   90.00
#
_symmetry.space_group_name_H-M   'P 1'
#
loop_
_entity.id
_entity.type
_entity.pdbx_description
1 polymer ?
#
loop_
_entity_poly.entity_id
_entity_poly.type
_entity_poly.pdbx_seq_one_letter_code
_entity_poly.pdbx_strand_id
1 'polypeptide(L)'
;MALASVAGLSGYRNSADSTDYNFIERPIGHLEETELFWSQKLESTFTPVDHGLKSGHIQINFNHGTTTLAFKYSGGAIVAADSRASSGSYIASGTTEKVLVINKYLLGTMAGGAADCAFWERVLSKQCRLFELRNKERMSVAAASKLLANMLYEYKGAGLSIGTTIVGWDKRGAGIYYVDNDGQRLTGDLFSVGSGSLYAYGVLDTNYKFQMKDEEAYELARRAILHATHRDSASGGFINYPHLVGPFRGHNLDRLRRDWQMKQSFHAAQTLLSPDVVFILGDIFDEGLWLDDLNFESHVERYNKIFRHDSLKTIVKNLVGNHDIGFHYAIHPYVDRRFRRKLMLAANTSAVSLWTHRGDDCHLCTEAERNVKSIAQYLRCVSSNRSADCGSDVDADTIVEKPDVYSRPILLQHFPLFRTTELGCPSEPADAMPVAKRAVTYRPKWDCLSSMATRQLLRQLRPRLVLSGHSHYSCRLDHTIDEHPGLVVPEWTVASFSWRNLPNPSFLLVSSFVWLSGFTISIWFRSLRTTEKVVRPSFEV
;
A
#
# COMPACT_ATOMS: atom_id res chain seq x y z
N MET A 1 5.00 -10.16 20.55
CA MET A 1 6.17 -10.40 19.65
C MET A 1 6.33 -9.27 18.61
N ALA A 2 6.10 -8.03 19.03
CA ALA A 2 6.18 -6.83 18.20
C ALA A 2 7.53 -6.11 18.45
N LEU A 3 8.03 -5.34 17.48
CA LEU A 3 9.40 -4.76 17.36
C LEU A 3 10.59 -5.71 17.15
N ALA A 4 10.65 -6.88 17.79
CA ALA A 4 11.81 -7.79 17.62
C ALA A 4 11.96 -8.33 16.18
N SER A 5 10.84 -8.62 15.50
CA SER A 5 10.84 -9.11 14.12
C SER A 5 11.14 -8.00 13.09
N VAL A 6 10.71 -6.76 13.38
CA VAL A 6 10.98 -5.56 12.55
C VAL A 6 12.46 -5.14 12.62
N ALA A 7 13.12 -5.39 13.76
CA ALA A 7 14.52 -5.03 14.00
C ALA A 7 15.56 -6.04 13.47
N GLY A 8 15.14 -7.23 13.01
CA GLY A 8 16.02 -8.27 12.45
C GLY A 8 16.96 -8.95 13.45
N LEU A 9 16.54 -9.09 14.71
CA LEU A 9 17.42 -9.55 15.80
C LEU A 9 17.26 -11.03 16.21
N SER A 10 16.48 -11.83 15.48
CA SER A 10 16.30 -13.26 15.80
C SER A 10 17.58 -14.10 15.68
N GLY A 11 18.65 -13.57 15.05
CA GLY A 11 19.93 -14.27 14.87
C GLY A 11 21.10 -13.82 15.77
N TYR A 12 20.95 -12.74 16.57
CA TYR A 12 22.13 -12.09 17.19
C TYR A 12 22.74 -12.85 18.38
N ARG A 13 22.18 -13.99 18.77
CA ARG A 13 22.74 -14.81 19.88
C ARG A 13 23.75 -15.88 19.44
N ASN A 14 23.84 -16.23 18.15
CA ASN A 14 24.53 -17.46 17.73
C ASN A 14 25.54 -17.36 16.57
N SER A 15 26.22 -16.24 16.35
CA SER A 15 27.37 -16.24 15.43
C SER A 15 28.43 -15.23 15.81
N ALA A 16 29.32 -15.63 16.72
CA ALA A 16 30.71 -15.25 16.63
C ALA A 16 31.32 -16.09 15.51
N ASP A 17 31.35 -15.56 14.27
CA ASP A 17 32.46 -15.76 13.32
C ASP A 17 32.16 -15.24 11.92
N SER A 18 33.22 -14.69 11.33
CA SER A 18 33.49 -14.44 9.89
C SER A 18 32.70 -13.38 9.14
N THR A 19 33.36 -12.22 9.00
CA THR A 19 33.66 -11.52 7.74
C THR A 19 32.96 -12.01 6.47
N ASP A 20 31.93 -11.28 6.02
CA ASP A 20 31.79 -10.83 4.63
C ASP A 20 30.53 -9.97 4.45
N TYR A 21 30.72 -8.65 4.24
CA TYR A 21 29.66 -7.77 3.74
C TYR A 21 30.26 -6.83 2.69
N ASN A 22 30.12 -7.22 1.42
CA ASN A 22 30.31 -6.30 0.31
C ASN A 22 29.10 -5.35 0.23
N PHE A 23 29.33 -4.08 0.52
CA PHE A 23 28.35 -3.00 0.36
C PHE A 23 28.30 -2.54 -1.09
N ILE A 24 27.13 -2.62 -1.71
CA ILE A 24 26.85 -1.88 -2.96
C ILE A 24 26.50 -0.45 -2.55
N GLU A 25 27.42 0.47 -2.77
CA GLU A 25 27.16 1.91 -2.72
C GLU A 25 26.19 2.30 -3.85
N ARG A 26 25.19 3.13 -3.54
CA ARG A 26 24.48 3.92 -4.54
C ARG A 26 24.44 5.38 -4.07
N PRO A 27 24.85 6.34 -4.91
CA PRO A 27 24.83 7.76 -4.57
C PRO A 27 23.39 8.27 -4.65
N ILE A 28 22.97 9.04 -3.63
CA ILE A 28 21.76 9.88 -3.72
C ILE A 28 22.26 11.28 -4.03
N GLY A 29 21.74 11.83 -5.13
CA GLY A 29 22.19 13.06 -5.76
C GLY A 29 22.17 14.28 -4.83
N HIS A 30 23.16 15.13 -5.07
CA HIS A 30 23.23 16.51 -4.62
C HIS A 30 21.93 17.26 -4.95
N LEU A 31 21.37 17.92 -3.93
CA LEU A 31 20.57 19.14 -4.12
C LEU A 31 21.44 20.28 -3.62
N GLU A 32 21.70 21.26 -4.48
CA GLU A 32 22.50 22.45 -4.20
C GLU A 32 21.85 23.30 -3.10
N GLU A 33 22.67 23.73 -2.13
CA GLU A 33 22.28 24.47 -0.92
C GLU A 33 22.15 26.00 -1.13
N THR A 34 22.10 26.50 -2.37
CA THR A 34 22.35 27.93 -2.65
C THR A 34 21.15 28.84 -2.98
N GLU A 35 19.89 28.35 -2.93
CA GLU A 35 18.72 29.17 -3.37
C GLU A 35 17.64 29.39 -2.28
N LEU A 36 18.03 29.59 -1.02
CA LEU A 36 17.09 30.04 0.03
C LEU A 36 17.59 31.32 0.72
N PHE A 37 17.59 32.42 -0.04
CA PHE A 37 17.69 33.76 0.53
C PHE A 37 16.36 34.13 1.20
N TRP A 38 16.33 34.10 2.53
CA TRP A 38 15.27 34.72 3.32
C TRP A 38 15.34 36.24 3.16
N SER A 39 14.24 36.87 2.74
CA SER A 39 14.13 38.33 2.77
C SER A 39 14.05 38.81 4.23
N GLN A 40 15.06 39.52 4.71
CA GLN A 40 15.15 40.14 6.05
C GLN A 40 14.04 41.18 6.36
N LYS A 41 13.01 41.33 5.52
CA LYS A 41 11.97 42.37 5.67
C LYS A 41 10.72 41.93 6.45
N LEU A 42 10.59 40.66 6.84
CA LEU A 42 9.38 40.16 7.52
C LEU A 42 9.45 40.19 9.05
N GLU A 43 10.60 40.48 9.66
CA GLU A 43 10.75 40.59 11.13
C GLU A 43 10.02 41.80 11.73
N SER A 44 9.75 42.84 10.93
CA SER A 44 9.13 44.08 11.42
C SER A 44 7.60 44.08 11.50
N THR A 45 6.93 42.98 11.12
CA THR A 45 5.45 42.92 11.07
C THR A 45 4.83 42.03 12.14
N PHE A 46 5.64 41.31 12.91
CA PHE A 46 5.16 40.46 14.00
C PHE A 46 5.44 41.12 15.34
N THR A 47 4.43 41.81 15.89
CA THR A 47 4.39 42.06 17.32
C THR A 47 4.14 40.73 18.04
N PRO A 48 5.01 40.28 18.96
CA PRO A 48 4.70 39.16 19.83
C PRO A 48 3.42 39.51 20.59
N VAL A 49 2.39 38.66 20.46
CA VAL A 49 1.14 38.89 21.19
C VAL A 49 1.37 38.39 22.61
N ASP A 50 1.83 39.28 23.47
CA ASP A 50 1.73 39.10 24.91
C ASP A 50 0.24 39.08 25.29
N HIS A 51 -0.24 37.87 25.58
CA HIS A 51 -1.51 37.54 26.23
C HIS A 51 -2.78 37.47 25.34
N GLY A 52 -3.49 36.34 25.46
CA GLY A 52 -4.75 36.05 24.79
C GLY A 52 -5.94 36.89 25.25
N LEU A 53 -7.00 36.89 24.44
CA LEU A 53 -8.26 37.59 24.71
C LEU A 53 -8.98 37.03 25.94
N LYS A 54 -9.16 37.89 26.95
CA LYS A 54 -9.98 37.65 28.14
C LYS A 54 -11.46 37.76 27.77
N SER A 55 -12.19 36.65 27.88
CA SER A 55 -13.61 36.67 28.24
C SER A 55 -13.71 36.26 29.71
N GLY A 56 -13.18 37.10 30.62
CA GLY A 56 -12.95 36.74 32.02
C GLY A 56 -11.86 35.68 32.21
N HIS A 57 -11.84 35.05 33.41
CA HIS A 57 -10.78 34.18 33.97
C HIS A 57 -10.51 32.83 33.25
N ILE A 58 -11.07 32.58 32.07
CA ILE A 58 -10.89 31.30 31.39
C ILE A 58 -10.21 31.56 30.04
N GLN A 59 -8.88 31.34 30.02
CA GLN A 59 -8.08 31.28 28.79
C GLN A 59 -8.12 29.85 28.25
N ILE A 60 -8.70 29.65 27.07
CA ILE A 60 -8.61 28.37 26.36
C ILE A 60 -7.55 28.53 25.26
N ASN A 61 -6.30 28.16 25.57
CA ASN A 61 -5.23 28.02 24.59
C ASN A 61 -4.97 26.53 24.32
N PHE A 62 -5.57 25.97 23.27
CA PHE A 62 -5.23 24.63 22.79
C PHE A 62 -4.33 24.72 21.55
N ASN A 63 -3.01 24.69 21.75
CA ASN A 63 -2.03 24.66 20.65
C ASN A 63 -1.80 23.25 20.07
N HIS A 64 -2.48 22.22 20.57
CA HIS A 64 -2.29 20.81 20.17
C HIS A 64 -3.63 20.08 19.99
N GLY A 65 -4.21 20.11 18.79
CA GLY A 65 -5.38 19.30 18.46
C GLY A 65 -5.00 17.88 18.05
N THR A 66 -5.07 16.91 18.97
CA THR A 66 -4.81 15.48 18.71
C THR A 66 -4.97 14.62 19.97
N THR A 67 -5.03 13.30 19.81
CA THR A 67 -4.69 12.34 20.87
C THR A 67 -3.68 11.33 20.36
N THR A 68 -2.54 11.26 21.03
CA THR A 68 -1.55 10.20 20.86
C THR A 68 -1.32 9.51 22.21
N LEU A 69 -0.91 8.25 22.18
CA LEU A 69 -0.51 7.51 23.36
C LEU A 69 0.59 6.51 23.04
N ALA A 70 1.39 6.18 24.05
CA ALA A 70 2.30 5.07 24.02
C ALA A 70 2.45 4.43 25.40
N PHE A 71 2.63 3.11 25.45
CA PHE A 71 2.94 2.42 26.71
C PHE A 71 3.74 1.15 26.51
N LYS A 72 4.47 0.73 27.54
CA LYS A 72 5.24 -0.51 27.58
C LYS A 72 4.37 -1.66 28.08
N TYR A 73 4.68 -2.86 27.65
CA TYR A 73 4.09 -4.08 28.18
C TYR A 73 5.07 -5.23 27.98
N SER A 74 4.77 -6.41 28.52
CA SER A 74 5.65 -7.58 28.49
C SER A 74 6.10 -7.98 27.07
N GLY A 75 5.26 -7.76 26.06
CA GLY A 75 5.54 -8.04 24.66
C GLY A 75 6.19 -6.89 23.89
N GLY A 76 6.25 -5.69 24.48
CA GLY A 76 7.10 -4.59 24.06
C GLY A 76 6.55 -3.20 24.30
N ALA A 77 6.31 -2.41 23.25
CA ALA A 77 5.70 -1.08 23.37
C ALA A 77 4.64 -0.88 22.30
N ILE A 78 3.54 -0.22 22.67
CA ILE A 78 2.46 0.19 21.78
C ILE A 78 2.51 1.69 21.57
N VAL A 79 2.24 2.13 20.35
CA VAL A 79 1.99 3.53 19.99
C VAL A 79 0.67 3.59 19.22
N ALA A 80 -0.20 4.52 19.58
CA ALA A 80 -1.47 4.72 18.90
C ALA A 80 -1.83 6.21 18.84
N ALA A 81 -2.52 6.59 17.78
CA ALA A 81 -2.98 7.96 17.59
C ALA A 81 -4.35 8.02 16.91
N ASP A 82 -5.03 9.14 17.07
CA ASP A 82 -6.16 9.49 16.19
C ASP A 82 -5.65 10.00 14.82
N SER A 83 -6.55 10.22 13.87
CA SER A 83 -6.19 10.63 12.49
C SER A 83 -6.76 11.98 12.05
N ARG A 84 -7.51 12.67 12.91
CA ARG A 84 -8.09 13.97 12.59
C ARG A 84 -7.06 15.07 12.72
N ALA A 85 -6.75 15.80 11.66
CA ALA A 85 -6.05 17.08 11.79
C ALA A 85 -7.08 18.22 11.79
N SER A 86 -7.07 19.02 12.86
CA SER A 86 -7.88 20.22 12.98
C SER A 86 -7.05 21.49 12.73
N SER A 87 -7.66 22.50 12.14
CA SER A 87 -7.15 23.87 12.06
C SER A 87 -8.15 24.78 12.76
N GLY A 88 -7.93 25.03 14.05
CA GLY A 88 -8.94 25.63 14.92
C GLY A 88 -10.17 24.73 15.05
N SER A 89 -11.36 25.29 14.85
CA SER A 89 -12.63 24.54 14.86
C SER A 89 -12.92 23.76 13.57
N TYR A 90 -12.09 23.93 12.52
CA TYR A 90 -12.26 23.27 11.23
C TYR A 90 -11.51 21.95 11.17
N ILE A 91 -12.14 20.89 10.67
CA ILE A 91 -11.47 19.60 10.40
C ILE A 91 -10.78 19.69 9.04
N ALA A 92 -9.45 19.86 9.05
CA ALA A 92 -8.65 19.98 7.83
C ALA A 92 -8.43 18.63 7.14
N SER A 93 -8.29 17.55 7.90
CA SER A 93 -8.14 16.19 7.38
C SER A 93 -8.66 15.15 8.38
N GLY A 94 -9.23 14.05 7.89
CA GLY A 94 -9.68 12.91 8.71
C GLY A 94 -8.77 11.68 8.63
N THR A 95 -7.62 11.79 7.95
CA THR A 95 -6.75 10.64 7.62
C THR A 95 -5.26 10.95 7.80
N THR A 96 -4.90 11.88 8.69
CA THR A 96 -3.50 12.27 8.93
C THR A 96 -2.77 11.20 9.74
N GLU A 97 -1.61 10.75 9.26
CA GLU A 97 -0.73 9.86 10.00
C GLU A 97 0.06 10.65 11.06
N LYS A 98 -0.16 10.29 12.33
CA LYS A 98 0.45 10.98 13.48
C LYS A 98 1.44 10.11 14.24
N VAL A 99 1.67 8.88 13.78
CA VAL A 99 2.79 8.06 14.21
C VAL A 99 3.81 8.11 13.10
N LEU A 100 4.93 8.75 13.38
CA LEU A 100 5.96 9.07 12.40
C LEU A 100 7.13 8.11 12.56
N VAL A 101 7.67 7.64 11.44
CA VAL A 101 8.81 6.72 11.43
C VAL A 101 10.10 7.53 11.43
N ILE A 102 10.85 7.50 12.53
CA ILE A 102 12.16 8.15 12.61
C ILE A 102 13.22 7.28 11.94
N ASN A 103 13.26 5.98 12.26
CA ASN A 103 14.12 5.00 11.59
C ASN A 103 13.57 3.57 11.77
N LYS A 104 14.36 2.54 11.45
CA LYS A 104 13.94 1.13 11.50
C LYS A 104 13.48 0.63 12.89
N TYR A 105 13.85 1.32 13.97
CA TYR A 105 13.58 0.89 15.36
C TYR A 105 13.09 2.04 16.28
N LEU A 106 12.92 3.26 15.75
CA LEU A 106 12.42 4.44 16.45
C LEU A 106 11.18 4.99 15.73
N LEU A 107 10.14 5.26 16.52
CA LEU A 107 8.92 5.95 16.16
C LEU A 107 8.78 7.22 16.99
N GLY A 108 8.17 8.25 16.41
CA GLY A 108 7.73 9.46 17.11
C GLY A 108 6.23 9.66 16.94
N THR A 109 5.65 10.55 17.74
CA THR A 109 4.24 10.90 17.67
C THR A 109 4.06 12.39 17.42
N MET A 110 3.09 12.74 16.59
CA MET A 110 2.77 14.13 16.30
C MET A 110 1.68 14.65 17.25
N ALA A 111 2.04 15.52 18.20
CA ALA A 111 1.08 16.34 18.94
C ALA A 111 1.48 17.82 18.93
N GLY A 112 0.70 18.65 18.23
CA GLY A 112 1.02 20.06 18.00
C GLY A 112 0.96 20.45 16.54
N GLY A 113 1.79 21.40 16.15
CA GLY A 113 1.95 21.81 14.76
C GLY A 113 2.48 20.66 13.93
N ALA A 114 1.68 20.18 12.96
CA ALA A 114 2.06 19.04 12.13
C ALA A 114 3.39 19.26 11.39
N ALA A 115 3.65 20.51 10.94
CA ALA A 115 4.89 20.89 10.30
C ALA A 115 6.10 20.81 11.25
N ASP A 116 5.96 21.34 12.47
CA ASP A 116 7.04 21.36 13.47
C ASP A 116 7.41 19.93 13.90
N CYS A 117 6.42 19.11 14.24
CA CYS A 117 6.63 17.70 14.59
C CYS A 117 7.36 16.94 13.48
N ALA A 118 6.84 17.02 12.25
CA ALA A 118 7.43 16.30 11.12
C ALA A 118 8.84 16.79 10.78
N PHE A 119 9.09 18.10 10.88
CA PHE A 119 10.40 18.68 10.64
C PHE A 119 11.43 18.17 11.65
N TRP A 120 11.15 18.30 12.95
CA TRP A 120 12.10 17.96 14.00
C TRP A 120 12.37 16.46 14.11
N GLU A 121 11.36 15.62 13.86
CA GLU A 121 11.58 14.17 13.80
C GLU A 121 12.41 13.75 12.58
N ARG A 122 12.28 14.45 11.45
CA ARG A 122 13.15 14.25 10.28
C ARG A 122 14.59 14.70 10.56
N VAL A 123 14.79 15.81 11.29
CA VAL A 123 16.12 16.25 11.75
C VAL A 123 16.72 15.20 12.69
N LEU A 124 15.93 14.68 13.64
CA LEU A 124 16.37 13.60 14.52
C LEU A 124 16.77 12.35 13.74
N SER A 125 15.97 11.94 12.73
CA SER A 125 16.29 10.81 11.85
C SER A 125 17.67 10.96 11.18
N LYS A 126 17.95 12.15 10.62
CA LYS A 126 19.26 12.49 10.03
C LYS A 126 20.38 12.33 11.07
N GLN A 127 20.20 12.88 12.27
CA GLN A 127 21.22 12.80 13.32
C GLN A 127 21.45 11.37 13.83
N CYS A 128 20.39 10.58 14.00
CA CYS A 128 20.50 9.17 14.34
C CYS A 128 21.30 8.40 13.29
N ARG A 129 21.08 8.68 12.00
CA ARG A 129 21.81 8.04 10.92
C ARG A 129 23.28 8.45 10.88
N LEU A 130 23.58 9.74 11.06
CA LEU A 130 24.97 10.22 11.14
C LEU A 130 25.73 9.60 12.30
N PHE A 131 25.10 9.48 13.47
CA PHE A 131 25.67 8.78 14.61
C PHE A 131 25.97 7.31 14.29
N GLU A 132 25.02 6.61 13.66
CA GLU A 132 25.19 5.20 13.27
C GLU A 132 26.38 5.02 12.32
N LEU A 133 26.53 5.92 11.35
CA LEU A 133 27.65 5.88 10.40
C LEU A 133 29.00 6.16 11.07
N ARG A 134 29.05 7.12 12.00
CA ARG A 134 30.29 7.51 12.70
C ARG A 134 30.76 6.45 13.69
N ASN A 135 29.83 5.87 14.44
CA ASN A 135 30.15 4.97 15.55
C ASN A 135 30.01 3.49 15.19
N LYS A 136 29.51 3.18 13.99
CA LYS A 136 29.14 1.81 13.54
C LYS A 136 28.15 1.13 14.50
N GLU A 137 27.41 1.92 15.28
CA GLU A 137 26.47 1.46 16.29
C GLU A 137 25.21 2.33 16.27
N ARG A 138 24.05 1.69 16.40
CA ARG A 138 22.75 2.37 16.45
C ARG A 138 22.61 3.21 17.72
N MET A 139 22.01 4.39 17.59
CA MET A 139 21.70 5.26 18.71
C MET A 139 20.62 4.65 19.61
N SER A 140 20.81 4.67 20.94
CA SER A 140 19.76 4.22 21.88
C SER A 140 18.55 5.14 21.84
N VAL A 141 17.38 4.64 22.27
CA VAL A 141 16.14 5.44 22.36
C VAL A 141 16.35 6.60 23.35
N ALA A 142 17.09 6.34 24.43
CA ALA A 142 17.45 7.34 25.42
C ALA A 142 18.34 8.46 24.85
N ALA A 143 19.32 8.10 24.01
CA ALA A 143 20.21 9.08 23.37
C ALA A 143 19.47 9.88 22.30
N ALA A 144 18.62 9.24 21.48
CA ALA A 144 17.82 9.91 20.47
C ALA A 144 16.87 10.95 21.09
N SER A 145 16.14 10.57 22.14
CA SER A 145 15.25 11.50 22.87
C SER A 145 16.03 12.64 23.54
N LYS A 146 17.23 12.38 24.08
CA LYS A 146 18.07 13.43 24.67
C LYS A 146 18.60 14.40 23.61
N LEU A 147 18.98 13.89 22.44
CA LEU A 147 19.42 14.71 21.32
C LEU A 147 18.30 15.62 20.82
N LEU A 148 17.08 15.09 20.66
CA LEU A 148 15.91 15.88 20.30
C LEU A 148 15.63 16.97 21.33
N ALA A 149 15.63 16.62 22.62
CA ALA A 149 15.39 17.59 23.70
C ALA A 149 16.41 18.74 23.68
N ASN A 150 17.69 18.42 23.45
CA ASN A 150 18.72 19.46 23.35
C ASN A 150 18.53 20.35 22.11
N MET A 151 18.19 19.77 20.95
CA MET A 151 17.89 20.54 19.74
C MET A 151 16.68 21.47 19.95
N LEU A 152 15.60 20.98 20.58
CA LEU A 152 14.41 21.80 20.83
C LEU A 152 14.65 22.89 21.88
N TYR A 153 15.49 22.63 22.88
CA TYR A 153 15.85 23.61 23.90
C TYR A 153 16.51 24.86 23.30
N GLU A 154 17.29 24.72 22.22
CA GLU A 154 17.89 25.86 21.51
C GLU A 154 16.85 26.80 20.89
N TYR A 155 15.65 26.30 20.61
CA TYR A 155 14.53 27.03 20.01
C TYR A 155 13.43 27.33 21.04
N LYS A 156 13.74 27.20 22.33
CA LYS A 156 12.79 27.50 23.40
C LYS A 156 12.32 28.96 23.30
N GLY A 157 11.00 29.15 23.33
CA GLY A 157 10.38 30.48 23.20
C GLY A 157 10.27 31.00 21.75
N ALA A 158 10.76 30.27 20.74
CA ALA A 158 10.65 30.64 19.33
C ALA A 158 9.28 30.33 18.70
N GLY A 159 8.28 29.97 19.51
CA GLY A 159 6.93 29.67 19.03
C GLY A 159 6.72 28.26 18.45
N LEU A 160 7.65 27.32 18.68
CA LEU A 160 7.48 25.91 18.27
C LEU A 160 6.26 25.27 18.94
N SER A 161 5.48 24.52 18.17
CA SER A 161 4.38 23.69 18.68
C SER A 161 4.69 22.22 18.47
N ILE A 162 5.36 21.61 19.46
CA ILE A 162 5.75 20.20 19.41
C ILE A 162 5.60 19.54 20.79
N GLY A 163 4.91 18.41 20.80
CA GLY A 163 4.93 17.40 21.85
C GLY A 163 5.03 16.05 21.15
N THR A 164 6.12 15.33 21.35
CA THR A 164 6.35 14.04 20.69
C THR A 164 6.77 12.99 21.70
N THR A 165 6.22 11.80 21.53
CA THR A 165 6.62 10.62 22.29
C THR A 165 7.52 9.77 21.41
N ILE A 166 8.79 9.72 21.77
CA ILE A 166 9.81 8.90 21.12
C ILE A 166 9.75 7.50 21.71
N VAL A 167 9.48 6.52 20.86
CA VAL A 167 9.32 5.11 21.22
C VAL A 167 10.24 4.27 20.38
N GLY A 168 10.88 3.27 20.99
CA GLY A 168 11.68 2.34 20.21
C GLY A 168 12.19 1.16 21.01
N TRP A 169 12.97 0.33 20.33
CA TRP A 169 13.61 -0.83 20.93
C TRP A 169 15.11 -0.80 20.68
N ASP A 170 15.88 -0.82 21.75
CA ASP A 170 17.34 -0.89 21.69
C ASP A 170 17.87 -2.07 22.52
N LYS A 171 19.19 -2.10 22.76
CA LYS A 171 19.87 -3.15 23.53
C LYS A 171 19.34 -3.28 24.98
N ARG A 172 18.67 -2.25 25.51
CA ARG A 172 18.07 -2.20 26.85
C ARG A 172 16.57 -2.55 26.84
N GLY A 173 15.99 -2.83 25.67
CA GLY A 173 14.58 -3.14 25.49
C GLY A 173 13.75 -1.95 25.04
N ALA A 174 12.46 -1.94 25.38
CA ALA A 174 11.53 -0.87 25.02
C ALA A 174 11.84 0.43 25.78
N GLY A 175 12.13 1.49 25.03
CA GLY A 175 12.25 2.86 25.55
C GLY A 175 11.06 3.71 25.14
N ILE A 176 10.54 4.51 26.07
CA ILE A 176 9.51 5.52 25.81
C ILE A 176 9.91 6.82 26.51
N TYR A 177 9.99 7.90 25.74
CA TYR A 177 10.35 9.23 26.21
C TYR A 177 9.45 10.29 25.59
N TYR A 178 8.91 11.17 26.42
CA TYR A 178 8.21 12.36 25.96
C TYR A 178 9.19 13.54 25.84
N VAL A 179 9.07 14.32 24.77
CA VAL A 179 9.83 15.55 24.53
C VAL A 179 8.88 16.66 24.06
N ASP A 180 8.99 17.85 24.64
CA ASP A 180 8.17 19.02 24.27
C ASP A 180 8.98 20.18 23.65
N ASN A 181 8.26 21.25 23.28
CA ASN A 181 8.78 22.45 22.65
C ASN A 181 9.70 23.29 23.56
N ASP A 182 9.72 23.04 24.86
CA ASP A 182 10.67 23.67 25.79
C ASP A 182 11.96 22.85 25.94
N GLY A 183 12.06 21.71 25.23
CA GLY A 183 13.14 20.76 25.39
C GLY A 183 13.05 19.96 26.68
N GLN A 184 11.89 19.96 27.36
CA GLN A 184 11.68 19.09 28.51
C GLN A 184 11.62 17.64 28.04
N ARG A 185 12.29 16.76 28.76
CA ARG A 185 12.33 15.33 28.44
C ARG A 185 11.92 14.51 29.65
N LEU A 186 10.88 13.71 29.48
CA LEU A 186 10.38 12.79 30.50
C LEU A 186 10.58 11.34 30.07
N THR A 187 10.83 10.47 31.03
CA THR A 187 10.92 9.02 30.85
C THR A 187 9.76 8.37 31.59
N GLY A 188 9.19 7.31 31.03
CA GLY A 188 8.05 6.64 31.63
C GLY A 188 7.72 5.32 30.96
N ASP A 189 6.73 4.64 31.52
CA ASP A 189 6.18 3.40 30.96
C ASP A 189 4.90 3.65 30.17
N LEU A 190 4.30 4.84 30.31
CA LEU A 190 3.07 5.22 29.64
C LEU A 190 3.00 6.74 29.49
N PHE A 191 2.64 7.20 28.30
CA PHE A 191 2.31 8.61 28.02
C PHE A 191 1.04 8.68 27.17
N SER A 192 0.21 9.68 27.41
CA SER A 192 -0.78 10.16 26.45
C SER A 192 -0.64 11.67 26.30
N VAL A 193 -0.64 12.13 25.04
CA VAL A 193 -0.27 13.50 24.68
C VAL A 193 -1.30 14.07 23.72
N GLY A 194 -1.60 15.37 23.86
CA GLY A 194 -2.54 16.12 23.04
C GLY A 194 -3.84 16.46 23.78
N SER A 195 -4.74 17.19 23.10
CA SER A 195 -6.02 17.67 23.63
C SER A 195 -6.89 16.57 24.26
N GLY A 196 -6.97 15.39 23.64
CA GLY A 196 -7.78 14.30 24.16
C GLY A 196 -7.04 13.35 25.11
N SER A 197 -5.85 13.71 25.59
CA SER A 197 -5.02 12.86 26.46
C SER A 197 -5.72 12.51 27.78
N LEU A 198 -6.39 13.46 28.42
CA LEU A 198 -7.11 13.24 29.69
C LEU A 198 -8.17 12.15 29.57
N TYR A 199 -8.88 12.08 28.45
CA TYR A 199 -9.87 11.04 28.18
C TYR A 199 -9.23 9.67 27.95
N ALA A 200 -8.08 9.64 27.27
CA ALA A 200 -7.31 8.41 27.08
C ALA A 200 -6.76 7.89 28.41
N TYR A 201 -6.22 8.77 29.27
CA TYR A 201 -5.73 8.42 30.60
C TYR A 201 -6.79 7.74 31.47
N GLY A 202 -8.04 8.22 31.44
CA GLY A 202 -9.13 7.57 32.20
C GLY A 202 -9.34 6.08 31.87
N VAL A 203 -9.07 5.69 30.62
CA VAL A 203 -9.12 4.27 30.19
C VAL A 203 -7.82 3.55 30.52
N LEU A 204 -6.69 4.19 30.23
CA LEU A 204 -5.35 3.63 30.44
C LEU A 204 -5.09 3.33 31.91
N ASP A 205 -5.32 4.28 32.82
CA ASP A 205 -5.04 4.13 34.25
C ASP A 205 -5.86 3.01 34.89
N THR A 206 -7.07 2.78 34.39
CA THR A 206 -7.97 1.74 34.90
C THR A 206 -7.55 0.33 34.44
N ASN A 207 -7.04 0.19 33.22
CA ASN A 207 -6.92 -1.11 32.55
C ASN A 207 -5.47 -1.51 32.23
N TYR A 208 -4.51 -0.61 32.35
CA TYR A 208 -3.11 -0.87 32.04
C TYR A 208 -2.48 -1.85 33.03
N LYS A 209 -1.85 -2.89 32.47
CA LYS A 209 -1.05 -3.87 33.23
C LYS A 209 0.21 -4.20 32.44
N PHE A 210 1.39 -4.17 33.06
CA PHE A 210 2.61 -4.50 32.34
C PHE A 210 2.57 -5.93 31.74
N GLN A 211 2.00 -6.89 32.47
CA GLN A 211 1.87 -8.30 32.04
C GLN A 211 0.63 -8.55 31.16
N MET A 212 0.41 -7.74 30.12
CA MET A 212 -0.64 -7.96 29.12
C MET A 212 -0.17 -8.86 27.98
N LYS A 213 -1.07 -9.61 27.36
CA LYS A 213 -0.83 -10.21 26.04
C LYS A 213 -0.89 -9.15 24.94
N ASP A 214 -0.33 -9.44 23.78
CA ASP A 214 -0.34 -8.54 22.62
C ASP A 214 -1.77 -8.06 22.30
N GLU A 215 -2.76 -8.96 22.29
CA GLU A 215 -4.16 -8.63 22.00
C GLU A 215 -4.80 -7.71 23.05
N GLU A 216 -4.47 -7.91 24.33
CA GLU A 216 -4.98 -7.09 25.42
C GLU A 216 -4.41 -5.67 25.36
N ALA A 217 -3.12 -5.56 25.03
CA ALA A 217 -2.45 -4.28 24.82
C ALA A 217 -3.05 -3.53 23.63
N TYR A 218 -3.29 -4.19 22.49
CA TYR A 218 -3.93 -3.56 21.33
C TYR A 218 -5.34 -3.06 21.67
N GLU A 219 -6.14 -3.89 22.34
CA GLU A 219 -7.51 -3.54 22.71
C GLU A 219 -7.57 -2.42 23.74
N LEU A 220 -6.60 -2.35 24.66
CA LEU A 220 -6.46 -1.23 25.60
C LEU A 220 -6.17 0.08 24.86
N ALA A 221 -5.16 0.08 23.98
CA ALA A 221 -4.84 1.26 23.18
C ALA A 221 -6.06 1.71 22.34
N ARG A 222 -6.84 0.75 21.83
CA ARG A 222 -8.02 1.02 21.01
C ARG A 222 -9.12 1.69 21.78
N ARG A 223 -9.44 1.14 22.94
CA ARG A 223 -10.42 1.74 23.85
C ARG A 223 -9.99 3.13 24.26
N ALA A 224 -8.71 3.33 24.61
CA ALA A 224 -8.20 4.63 25.03
C ALA A 224 -8.33 5.71 23.95
N ILE A 225 -7.88 5.43 22.71
CA ILE A 225 -8.05 6.37 21.59
C ILE A 225 -9.53 6.55 21.25
N LEU A 226 -10.33 5.48 21.21
CA LEU A 226 -11.76 5.57 20.91
C LEU A 226 -12.49 6.49 21.90
N HIS A 227 -12.24 6.32 23.20
CA HIS A 227 -12.82 7.17 24.23
C HIS A 227 -12.39 8.63 24.08
N ALA A 228 -11.11 8.89 23.76
CA ALA A 228 -10.64 10.23 23.48
C ALA A 228 -11.31 10.83 22.23
N THR A 229 -11.38 10.11 21.12
CA THR A 229 -12.04 10.57 19.89
C THR A 229 -13.54 10.82 20.03
N HIS A 230 -14.18 10.17 21.01
CA HIS A 230 -15.61 10.37 21.27
C HIS A 230 -15.88 11.63 22.09
N ARG A 231 -14.93 12.08 22.91
CA ARG A 231 -15.12 13.20 23.85
C ARG A 231 -14.35 14.47 23.47
N ASP A 232 -13.22 14.33 22.80
CA ASP A 232 -12.42 15.46 22.32
C ASP A 232 -12.83 15.89 20.92
N SER A 233 -13.01 17.19 20.72
CA SER A 233 -13.45 17.76 19.43
C SER A 233 -12.34 17.81 18.40
N ALA A 234 -11.08 17.99 18.84
CA ALA A 234 -9.92 18.06 17.97
C ALA A 234 -9.42 16.66 17.54
N SER A 235 -9.74 15.62 18.30
CA SER A 235 -9.44 14.23 17.97
C SER A 235 -10.59 13.51 17.27
N GLY A 236 -10.26 12.64 16.32
CA GLY A 236 -11.26 11.82 15.63
C GLY A 236 -10.74 11.12 14.39
N GLY A 237 -11.67 10.74 13.51
CA GLY A 237 -11.34 9.97 12.31
C GLY A 237 -11.12 8.49 12.64
N PHE A 238 -10.27 7.84 11.85
CA PHE A 238 -9.83 6.47 12.09
C PHE A 238 -8.79 6.41 13.22
N ILE A 239 -8.78 5.30 13.96
CA ILE A 239 -7.69 5.02 14.91
C ILE A 239 -6.48 4.58 14.09
N ASN A 240 -5.50 5.47 13.98
CA ASN A 240 -4.24 5.19 13.30
C ASN A 240 -3.33 4.42 14.26
N TYR A 241 -3.36 3.10 14.11
CA TYR A 241 -2.19 2.30 14.42
C TYR A 241 -1.29 2.37 13.19
N PRO A 242 0.03 2.58 13.33
CA PRO A 242 0.89 1.96 12.35
C PRO A 242 0.54 0.46 12.42
N HIS A 243 0.27 -0.13 11.25
CA HIS A 243 0.26 -1.58 10.95
C HIS A 243 -1.08 -2.15 10.43
N LEU A 244 -1.20 -2.20 9.09
CA LEU A 244 -1.94 -3.22 8.34
C LEU A 244 -1.05 -3.95 7.35
N VAL A 245 -0.96 -5.28 7.48
CA VAL A 245 -0.11 -6.22 6.74
C VAL A 245 -0.32 -7.65 7.33
N GLY A 246 0.27 -8.71 6.78
CA GLY A 246 0.42 -10.02 7.42
C GLY A 246 1.31 -9.99 8.68
N PRO A 247 2.00 -11.08 9.03
CA PRO A 247 2.75 -11.21 10.30
C PRO A 247 3.82 -10.12 10.51
N PHE A 248 4.20 -9.39 9.47
CA PHE A 248 5.22 -8.33 9.55
C PHE A 248 4.68 -6.93 9.86
N ARG A 249 3.44 -6.62 9.53
CA ARG A 249 2.85 -5.27 9.72
C ARG A 249 1.32 -5.26 9.90
N GLY A 250 0.58 -6.32 10.28
CA GLY A 250 -0.84 -6.11 10.59
C GLY A 250 -1.58 -7.04 11.52
N HIS A 251 -2.78 -6.55 11.85
CA HIS A 251 -3.51 -6.92 13.05
C HIS A 251 -4.42 -8.14 12.85
N ASN A 252 -4.40 -9.06 13.81
CA ASN A 252 -5.12 -10.35 13.74
C ASN A 252 -6.65 -10.20 13.60
N LEU A 253 -7.27 -9.21 14.25
CA LEU A 253 -8.71 -8.98 14.12
C LEU A 253 -9.10 -8.37 12.78
N ASP A 254 -8.31 -7.41 12.27
CA ASP A 254 -8.60 -6.85 10.95
C ASP A 254 -8.36 -7.92 9.88
N ARG A 255 -7.31 -8.72 10.05
CA ARG A 255 -7.05 -9.92 9.24
C ARG A 255 -8.25 -10.86 9.22
N LEU A 256 -8.77 -11.23 10.40
CA LEU A 256 -9.92 -12.12 10.51
C LEU A 256 -11.16 -11.54 9.82
N ARG A 257 -11.44 -10.23 10.04
CA ARG A 257 -12.58 -9.53 9.43
C ARG A 257 -12.47 -9.52 7.90
N ARG A 258 -11.31 -9.19 7.36
CA ARG A 258 -11.05 -9.15 5.92
C ARG A 258 -11.16 -10.53 5.28
N ASP A 259 -10.56 -11.54 5.91
CA ASP A 259 -10.63 -12.93 5.42
C ASP A 259 -12.04 -13.46 5.41
N TRP A 260 -12.77 -13.22 6.50
CA TRP A 260 -14.18 -13.56 6.59
C TRP A 260 -14.97 -12.88 5.47
N GLN A 261 -14.77 -11.57 5.27
CA GLN A 261 -15.46 -10.85 4.20
C GLN A 261 -15.14 -11.41 2.81
N MET A 262 -13.87 -11.56 2.46
CA MET A 262 -13.46 -12.08 1.15
C MET A 262 -14.01 -13.49 0.94
N LYS A 263 -13.97 -14.34 1.96
CA LYS A 263 -14.52 -15.69 1.91
C LYS A 263 -16.03 -15.68 1.67
N GLN A 264 -16.79 -14.94 2.47
CA GLN A 264 -18.26 -14.86 2.29
C GLN A 264 -18.61 -14.31 0.91
N SER A 265 -17.91 -13.26 0.48
CA SER A 265 -18.13 -12.60 -0.82
C SER A 265 -17.86 -13.56 -1.99
N PHE A 266 -16.73 -14.27 -1.94
CA PHE A 266 -16.34 -15.21 -2.97
C PHE A 266 -17.30 -16.40 -3.05
N HIS A 267 -17.59 -17.04 -1.92
CA HIS A 267 -18.50 -18.18 -1.87
C HIS A 267 -19.94 -17.80 -2.26
N ALA A 268 -20.40 -16.59 -1.91
CA ALA A 268 -21.68 -16.07 -2.37
C ALA A 268 -21.67 -15.85 -3.89
N ALA A 269 -20.60 -15.27 -4.45
CA ALA A 269 -20.47 -15.12 -5.90
C ALA A 269 -20.45 -16.46 -6.62
N GLN A 270 -19.75 -17.47 -6.09
CA GLN A 270 -19.77 -18.82 -6.66
C GLN A 270 -21.16 -19.46 -6.61
N THR A 271 -21.83 -19.39 -5.47
CA THR A 271 -23.16 -19.99 -5.29
C THR A 271 -24.21 -19.31 -6.17
N LEU A 272 -24.18 -17.98 -6.26
CA LEU A 272 -25.21 -17.20 -6.96
C LEU A 272 -24.97 -17.09 -8.46
N LEU A 273 -23.72 -17.10 -8.90
CA LEU A 273 -23.36 -16.82 -10.29
C LEU A 273 -22.77 -18.03 -11.01
N SER A 274 -22.35 -19.05 -10.27
CA SER A 274 -21.76 -20.30 -10.80
C SER A 274 -20.77 -20.07 -11.95
N PRO A 275 -19.73 -19.24 -11.75
CA PRO A 275 -18.83 -18.86 -12.83
C PRO A 275 -18.01 -20.05 -13.34
N ASP A 276 -17.82 -20.14 -14.66
CA ASP A 276 -16.95 -21.15 -15.28
C ASP A 276 -15.47 -20.86 -14.98
N VAL A 277 -15.10 -19.58 -14.97
CA VAL A 277 -13.71 -19.13 -14.75
C VAL A 277 -13.69 -17.91 -13.83
N VAL A 278 -12.72 -17.88 -12.92
CA VAL A 278 -12.40 -16.71 -12.09
C VAL A 278 -10.95 -16.32 -12.30
N PHE A 279 -10.71 -15.03 -12.56
CA PHE A 279 -9.37 -14.46 -12.64
C PHE A 279 -9.09 -13.58 -11.41
N ILE A 280 -7.96 -13.81 -10.75
CA ILE A 280 -7.42 -12.94 -9.69
C ILE A 280 -6.22 -12.18 -10.25
N LEU A 281 -6.36 -10.86 -10.40
CA LEU A 281 -5.42 -10.01 -11.13
C LEU A 281 -4.33 -9.39 -10.24
N GLY A 282 -3.65 -10.20 -9.42
CA GLY A 282 -2.48 -9.79 -8.64
C GLY A 282 -2.73 -9.33 -7.21
N ASP A 283 -1.61 -9.01 -6.54
CA ASP A 283 -1.48 -8.73 -5.11
C ASP A 283 -2.26 -9.71 -4.22
N ILE A 284 -1.97 -11.01 -4.42
CA ILE A 284 -2.64 -12.11 -3.74
C ILE A 284 -2.34 -12.06 -2.23
N PHE A 285 -1.07 -11.86 -1.86
CA PHE A 285 -0.61 -11.88 -0.48
C PHE A 285 -0.27 -10.49 0.05
N ASP A 286 -0.08 -9.49 -0.81
CA ASP A 286 0.33 -8.09 -0.49
C ASP A 286 1.70 -7.97 0.24
N GLU A 287 2.24 -9.09 0.69
CA GLU A 287 3.50 -9.25 1.42
C GLU A 287 4.39 -10.34 0.83
N GLY A 288 3.97 -10.92 -0.29
CA GLY A 288 4.57 -12.14 -0.82
C GLY A 288 6.08 -12.05 -0.99
N LEU A 289 6.64 -10.86 -1.25
CA LEU A 289 8.07 -10.67 -1.44
C LEU A 289 8.86 -10.78 -0.11
N TRP A 290 8.23 -10.50 1.03
CA TRP A 290 8.86 -10.47 2.35
C TRP A 290 8.67 -11.78 3.15
N LEU A 291 7.84 -12.70 2.67
CA LEU A 291 7.58 -13.97 3.37
C LEU A 291 8.75 -14.95 3.21
N ASP A 292 9.17 -15.56 4.32
CA ASP A 292 9.94 -16.80 4.30
C ASP A 292 9.07 -18.00 3.83
N ASP A 293 9.67 -19.16 3.64
CA ASP A 293 8.96 -20.31 3.05
C ASP A 293 7.85 -20.87 3.94
N LEU A 294 8.04 -20.87 5.25
CA LEU A 294 7.04 -21.34 6.20
C LEU A 294 5.82 -20.43 6.20
N ASN A 295 6.05 -19.12 6.28
CA ASN A 295 4.98 -18.14 6.24
C ASN A 295 4.32 -18.09 4.86
N PHE A 296 5.08 -18.27 3.77
CA PHE A 296 4.53 -18.38 2.42
C PHE A 296 3.56 -19.56 2.30
N GLU A 297 3.94 -20.75 2.78
CA GLU A 297 3.05 -21.92 2.74
C GLU A 297 1.79 -21.69 3.57
N SER A 298 1.92 -21.08 4.76
CA SER A 298 0.76 -20.69 5.58
C SER A 298 -0.16 -19.69 4.85
N HIS A 299 0.39 -18.77 4.06
CA HIS A 299 -0.41 -17.85 3.23
C HIS A 299 -1.10 -18.57 2.07
N VAL A 300 -0.45 -19.55 1.44
CA VAL A 300 -1.06 -20.42 0.42
C VAL A 300 -2.23 -21.20 0.99
N GLU A 301 -2.07 -21.84 2.16
CA GLU A 301 -3.16 -22.55 2.84
C GLU A 301 -4.34 -21.64 3.16
N ARG A 302 -4.04 -20.45 3.68
CA ARG A 302 -5.05 -19.44 4.00
C ARG A 302 -5.78 -18.95 2.75
N TYR A 303 -5.06 -18.70 1.67
CA TYR A 303 -5.65 -18.35 0.37
C TYR A 303 -6.59 -19.45 -0.13
N ASN A 304 -6.14 -20.71 -0.10
CA ASN A 304 -6.95 -21.86 -0.48
C ASN A 304 -8.20 -22.02 0.39
N LYS A 305 -8.16 -21.59 1.65
CA LYS A 305 -9.31 -21.59 2.56
C LYS A 305 -10.32 -20.48 2.27
N ILE A 306 -9.85 -19.31 1.82
CA ILE A 306 -10.69 -18.14 1.51
C ILE A 306 -11.37 -18.34 0.14
N PHE A 307 -10.59 -18.77 -0.86
CA PHE A 307 -11.02 -18.95 -2.26
C PHE A 307 -11.29 -20.42 -2.58
N ARG A 308 -11.76 -21.18 -1.59
CA ARG A 308 -12.08 -22.60 -1.76
C ARG A 308 -13.21 -22.73 -2.78
N HIS A 309 -13.00 -23.57 -3.79
CA HIS A 309 -13.93 -23.78 -4.89
C HIS A 309 -13.98 -25.23 -5.33
N ASP A 310 -15.02 -25.58 -6.10
CA ASP A 310 -15.10 -26.85 -6.80
C ASP A 310 -14.33 -26.76 -8.12
N SER A 311 -13.14 -27.37 -8.17
CA SER A 311 -12.25 -27.33 -9.33
C SER A 311 -12.80 -28.06 -10.55
N LEU A 312 -13.88 -28.85 -10.40
CA LEU A 312 -14.57 -29.48 -11.53
C LEU A 312 -15.57 -28.52 -12.20
N LYS A 313 -16.01 -27.48 -11.50
CA LYS A 313 -17.02 -26.51 -11.99
C LYS A 313 -16.42 -25.16 -12.34
N THR A 314 -15.47 -24.69 -11.54
CA THR A 314 -14.90 -23.36 -11.69
C THR A 314 -13.39 -23.45 -11.79
N ILE A 315 -12.83 -22.86 -12.85
CA ILE A 315 -11.39 -22.73 -13.03
C ILE A 315 -10.93 -21.41 -12.41
N VAL A 316 -10.06 -21.45 -11.42
CA VAL A 316 -9.44 -20.24 -10.85
C VAL A 316 -8.04 -20.03 -11.45
N LYS A 317 -7.79 -18.84 -11.98
CA LYS A 317 -6.50 -18.43 -12.54
C LYS A 317 -5.97 -17.21 -11.81
N ASN A 318 -4.73 -17.32 -11.33
CA ASN A 318 -4.08 -16.27 -10.56
C ASN A 318 -2.97 -15.61 -11.37
N LEU A 319 -2.95 -14.29 -11.32
CA LEU A 319 -1.80 -13.47 -11.67
C LEU A 319 -1.20 -12.95 -10.35
N VAL A 320 0.13 -12.76 -10.31
CA VAL A 320 0.80 -12.16 -9.15
C VAL A 320 1.08 -10.68 -9.40
N GLY A 321 1.07 -9.90 -8.32
CA GLY A 321 1.35 -8.46 -8.37
C GLY A 321 2.74 -8.07 -7.87
N ASN A 322 3.02 -6.78 -7.86
CA ASN A 322 4.31 -6.27 -7.38
C ASN A 322 4.48 -6.45 -5.86
N HIS A 323 3.39 -6.54 -5.11
CA HIS A 323 3.48 -6.84 -3.68
C HIS A 323 3.73 -8.33 -3.40
N ASP A 324 3.47 -9.19 -4.37
CA ASP A 324 3.72 -10.63 -4.26
C ASP A 324 5.18 -10.98 -4.56
N ILE A 325 5.76 -10.40 -5.61
CA ILE A 325 7.09 -10.81 -6.10
C ILE A 325 8.10 -9.67 -6.24
N GLY A 326 7.69 -8.42 -6.00
CA GLY A 326 8.51 -7.23 -6.17
C GLY A 326 8.31 -6.51 -7.52
N PHE A 327 8.87 -5.31 -7.64
CA PHE A 327 8.98 -4.59 -8.91
C PHE A 327 10.09 -5.17 -9.77
N HIS A 328 10.04 -4.98 -11.09
CA HIS A 328 10.95 -5.61 -12.07
C HIS A 328 12.45 -5.54 -11.73
N TYR A 329 12.93 -4.46 -11.10
CA TYR A 329 14.33 -4.28 -10.69
C TYR A 329 14.72 -5.04 -9.41
N ALA A 330 13.75 -5.64 -8.72
CA ALA A 330 13.88 -6.29 -7.42
C ALA A 330 13.26 -7.69 -7.37
N ILE A 331 12.74 -8.22 -8.49
CA ILE A 331 12.20 -9.58 -8.52
C ILE A 331 13.35 -10.58 -8.40
N HIS A 332 13.33 -11.37 -7.34
CA HIS A 332 14.28 -12.46 -7.16
C HIS A 332 13.73 -13.75 -7.81
N PRO A 333 14.50 -14.50 -8.63
CA PRO A 333 14.02 -15.70 -9.33
C PRO A 333 13.42 -16.77 -8.41
N TYR A 334 13.92 -16.86 -7.18
CA TYR A 334 13.34 -17.75 -6.17
C TYR A 334 11.87 -17.42 -5.86
N VAL A 335 11.58 -16.13 -5.68
CA VAL A 335 10.25 -15.63 -5.30
C VAL A 335 9.27 -15.82 -6.47
N ASP A 336 9.67 -15.52 -7.70
CA ASP A 336 8.87 -15.81 -8.90
C ASP A 336 8.58 -17.32 -9.02
N ARG A 337 9.61 -18.18 -8.90
CA ARG A 337 9.44 -19.63 -9.03
C ARG A 337 8.51 -20.24 -7.99
N ARG A 338 8.55 -19.80 -6.72
CA ARG A 338 7.66 -20.35 -5.68
C ARG A 338 6.20 -20.00 -5.92
N PHE A 339 5.92 -18.77 -6.37
CA PHE A 339 4.57 -18.35 -6.74
C PHE A 339 4.08 -19.09 -7.97
N ARG A 340 4.92 -19.24 -9.00
CA ARG A 340 4.59 -20.05 -10.17
C ARG A 340 4.25 -21.48 -9.78
N ARG A 341 5.07 -22.13 -8.95
CA ARG A 341 4.84 -23.53 -8.55
C ARG A 341 3.52 -23.74 -7.78
N LYS A 342 3.12 -22.80 -6.93
CA LYS A 342 2.02 -23.00 -5.96
C LYS A 342 0.69 -22.36 -6.37
N LEU A 343 0.72 -21.25 -7.09
CA LEU A 343 -0.48 -20.45 -7.37
C LEU A 343 -0.71 -20.21 -8.87
N MET A 344 0.29 -20.40 -9.73
CA MET A 344 0.13 -20.34 -11.18
C MET A 344 0.27 -21.73 -11.80
N LEU A 345 -0.83 -22.44 -12.01
CA LEU A 345 -0.77 -23.75 -12.68
C LEU A 345 -0.11 -23.65 -14.07
N ALA A 346 0.70 -24.67 -14.38
CA ALA A 346 1.77 -24.71 -15.36
C ALA A 346 1.36 -24.71 -16.86
N ALA A 347 2.33 -24.26 -17.67
CA ALA A 347 2.67 -24.56 -19.06
C ALA A 347 1.68 -24.32 -20.22
N ASN A 348 0.36 -24.42 -20.03
CA ASN A 348 -0.61 -24.34 -21.14
C ASN A 348 -1.45 -23.05 -21.18
N THR A 349 -1.08 -22.04 -20.40
CA THR A 349 -1.69 -20.72 -20.52
C THR A 349 -0.69 -19.78 -21.18
N SER A 350 -1.10 -19.14 -22.27
CA SER A 350 -0.44 -17.99 -22.92
C SER A 350 -0.36 -16.74 -22.01
N ALA A 351 -0.34 -16.95 -20.70
CA ALA A 351 -0.20 -15.95 -19.67
C ALA A 351 1.23 -15.44 -19.70
N VAL A 352 1.45 -14.34 -20.44
CA VAL A 352 2.68 -13.59 -20.34
C VAL A 352 2.59 -12.74 -19.08
N SER A 353 3.36 -13.11 -18.08
CA SER A 353 3.65 -12.20 -16.98
C SER A 353 4.51 -11.06 -17.53
N LEU A 354 3.86 -9.98 -17.97
CA LEU A 354 4.53 -8.77 -18.43
C LEU A 354 5.02 -7.99 -17.22
N TRP A 355 6.28 -8.22 -16.90
CA TRP A 355 7.01 -7.39 -15.95
C TRP A 355 7.48 -6.12 -16.67
N THR A 356 7.29 -5.01 -16.00
CA THR A 356 7.46 -3.64 -16.48
C THR A 356 8.67 -3.46 -17.41
N HIS A 357 8.34 -3.26 -18.69
CA HIS A 357 9.29 -3.10 -19.78
C HIS A 357 10.16 -1.84 -19.61
N ARG A 358 11.46 -2.12 -19.56
CA ARG A 358 12.54 -1.24 -20.00
C ARG A 358 13.52 -2.12 -20.78
N GLY A 359 14.10 -1.60 -21.85
CA GLY A 359 15.27 -2.20 -22.50
C GLY A 359 16.54 -2.11 -21.64
N ASP A 360 16.43 -2.46 -20.36
CA ASP A 360 17.51 -2.54 -19.39
C ASP A 360 17.68 -4.05 -19.10
N ASP A 361 18.90 -4.59 -19.18
CA ASP A 361 19.33 -6.02 -19.10
C ASP A 361 18.77 -6.84 -17.91
N CYS A 362 17.45 -6.93 -17.78
CA CYS A 362 16.75 -7.73 -16.79
C CYS A 362 16.37 -9.06 -17.45
N HIS A 363 16.85 -10.16 -16.86
CA HIS A 363 16.58 -11.52 -17.35
C HIS A 363 15.08 -11.81 -17.51
N LEU A 364 14.27 -11.42 -16.52
CA LEU A 364 12.81 -11.63 -16.54
C LEU A 364 12.08 -10.72 -17.53
N CYS A 365 12.56 -9.49 -17.75
CA CYS A 365 11.98 -8.59 -18.75
C CYS A 365 12.29 -9.10 -20.17
N THR A 366 13.49 -9.61 -20.39
CA THR A 366 13.91 -10.17 -21.68
C THR A 366 13.09 -11.42 -22.02
N GLU A 367 12.84 -12.29 -21.04
CA GLU A 367 11.95 -13.45 -21.20
C GLU A 367 10.51 -13.01 -21.54
N ALA A 368 9.97 -12.04 -20.80
CA ALA A 368 8.64 -11.50 -21.08
C ALA A 368 8.55 -10.91 -22.50
N GLU A 369 9.54 -10.14 -22.93
CA GLU A 369 9.59 -9.59 -24.29
C GLU A 369 9.64 -10.65 -25.38
N ARG A 370 10.44 -11.71 -25.20
CA ARG A 370 10.46 -12.85 -26.12
C ARG A 370 9.10 -13.53 -26.18
N ASN A 371 8.45 -13.71 -25.04
CA ASN A 371 7.12 -14.33 -24.97
C ASN A 371 6.05 -13.47 -25.68
N VAL A 372 6.05 -12.15 -25.49
CA VAL A 372 5.12 -11.27 -26.23
C VAL A 372 5.36 -11.35 -27.73
N LYS A 373 6.63 -11.33 -28.18
CA LYS A 373 6.96 -11.44 -29.61
C LYS A 373 6.51 -12.78 -30.20
N SER A 374 6.73 -13.88 -29.47
CA SER A 374 6.30 -15.22 -29.88
C SER A 374 4.77 -15.30 -30.01
N ILE A 375 4.02 -14.81 -29.02
CA ILE A 375 2.55 -14.76 -29.08
C ILE A 375 2.07 -13.86 -30.22
N ALA A 376 2.69 -12.70 -30.42
CA ALA A 376 2.35 -11.81 -31.52
C ALA A 376 2.60 -12.44 -32.90
N GLN A 377 3.61 -13.31 -33.02
CA GLN A 377 3.84 -14.10 -34.23
C GLN A 377 2.75 -15.16 -34.40
N TYR A 378 2.43 -15.92 -33.35
CA TYR A 378 1.34 -16.89 -33.36
C TYR A 378 0.00 -16.26 -33.76
N LEU A 379 -0.37 -15.12 -33.16
CA LEU A 379 -1.62 -14.41 -33.47
C LEU A 379 -1.67 -13.91 -34.92
N ARG A 380 -0.53 -13.50 -35.50
CA ARG A 380 -0.44 -13.11 -36.91
C ARG A 380 -0.59 -14.30 -37.86
N CYS A 381 0.02 -15.43 -37.51
CA CYS A 381 -0.13 -16.70 -38.22
C CYS A 381 -1.60 -17.12 -38.29
N VAL A 382 -2.31 -17.14 -37.14
CA VAL A 382 -3.73 -17.49 -37.08
C VAL A 382 -4.62 -16.45 -37.77
N SER A 383 -4.29 -15.16 -37.70
CA SER A 383 -5.08 -14.10 -38.34
C SER A 383 -4.97 -14.08 -39.87
N SER A 384 -3.85 -14.51 -40.45
CA SER A 384 -3.57 -14.40 -41.89
C SER A 384 -3.93 -15.68 -42.67
N ASN A 385 -4.16 -16.80 -41.98
CA ASN A 385 -4.29 -18.14 -42.57
C ASN A 385 -3.13 -18.51 -43.53
N ARG A 386 -1.96 -17.87 -43.38
CA ARG A 386 -0.78 -18.11 -44.21
C ARG A 386 0.31 -18.77 -43.39
N SER A 387 0.65 -20.00 -43.75
CA SER A 387 1.75 -20.79 -43.15
C SER A 387 3.10 -20.05 -43.17
N ALA A 388 3.33 -19.18 -44.17
CA ALA A 388 4.56 -18.38 -44.28
C ALA A 388 4.78 -17.35 -43.15
N ASP A 389 3.71 -16.94 -42.44
CA ASP A 389 3.78 -16.02 -41.31
C ASP A 389 3.97 -16.77 -39.96
N CYS A 390 3.91 -18.10 -39.98
CA CYS A 390 4.12 -18.98 -38.84
C CYS A 390 5.62 -19.30 -38.69
N GLY A 391 6.18 -19.10 -37.49
CA GLY A 391 7.59 -19.44 -37.23
C GLY A 391 7.83 -20.95 -37.19
N SER A 392 9.09 -21.38 -37.19
CA SER A 392 9.51 -22.80 -37.14
C SER A 392 9.03 -23.57 -35.90
N ASP A 393 8.61 -22.87 -34.85
CA ASP A 393 8.16 -23.45 -33.57
C ASP A 393 6.64 -23.73 -33.52
N VAL A 394 5.90 -23.42 -34.60
CA VAL A 394 4.45 -23.57 -34.65
C VAL A 394 4.12 -24.65 -35.66
N ASP A 395 3.54 -25.75 -35.18
CA ASP A 395 3.13 -26.88 -36.02
C ASP A 395 1.98 -26.44 -36.95
N ALA A 396 2.34 -26.08 -38.19
CA ALA A 396 1.45 -25.46 -39.15
C ALA A 396 0.26 -26.37 -39.51
N ASP A 397 0.44 -27.68 -39.40
CA ASP A 397 -0.58 -28.69 -39.71
C ASP A 397 -1.73 -28.70 -38.69
N THR A 398 -1.49 -28.29 -37.43
CA THR A 398 -2.57 -28.22 -36.41
C THR A 398 -3.47 -26.99 -36.56
N ILE A 399 -2.99 -25.94 -37.26
CA ILE A 399 -3.71 -24.66 -37.45
C ILE A 399 -4.72 -24.74 -38.60
N VAL A 400 -4.43 -25.58 -39.61
CA VAL A 400 -5.28 -25.72 -40.81
C VAL A 400 -6.57 -26.50 -40.52
N GLU A 401 -6.61 -27.35 -39.48
CA GLU A 401 -7.77 -28.21 -39.19
C GLU A 401 -8.89 -27.54 -38.36
N LYS A 402 -8.68 -26.35 -37.79
CA LYS A 402 -9.73 -25.61 -37.05
C LYS A 402 -9.86 -24.16 -37.53
N PRO A 403 -10.64 -23.89 -38.58
CA PRO A 403 -10.95 -22.54 -39.05
C PRO A 403 -12.01 -21.87 -38.16
N ASP A 404 -11.91 -22.01 -36.83
CA ASP A 404 -12.74 -21.21 -35.94
C ASP A 404 -12.18 -19.78 -35.92
N VAL A 405 -13.03 -18.86 -36.37
CA VAL A 405 -12.83 -17.41 -36.55
C VAL A 405 -11.81 -16.83 -35.58
N TYR A 406 -10.65 -16.42 -36.11
CA TYR A 406 -9.65 -15.67 -35.33
C TYR A 406 -10.33 -14.47 -34.63
N SER A 407 -10.10 -14.36 -33.33
CA SER A 407 -10.52 -13.20 -32.54
C SER A 407 -9.32 -12.55 -31.87
N ARG A 408 -9.30 -11.20 -31.83
CA ARG A 408 -8.27 -10.45 -31.12
C ARG A 408 -8.24 -10.85 -29.65
N PRO A 409 -7.06 -10.96 -29.02
CA PRO A 409 -6.94 -11.48 -27.66
C PRO A 409 -7.53 -10.53 -26.61
N ILE A 410 -7.84 -11.07 -25.43
CA ILE A 410 -8.09 -10.28 -24.22
C ILE A 410 -6.80 -10.29 -23.39
N LEU A 411 -6.31 -9.11 -23.02
CA LEU A 411 -5.11 -8.98 -22.20
C LEU A 411 -5.52 -8.88 -20.72
N LEU A 412 -5.01 -9.79 -19.90
CA LEU A 412 -5.17 -9.77 -18.45
C LEU A 412 -3.83 -9.41 -17.82
N GLN A 413 -3.81 -8.38 -16.97
CA GLN A 413 -2.57 -7.93 -16.31
C GLN A 413 -2.84 -7.35 -14.92
N HIS A 414 -1.78 -7.24 -14.11
CA HIS A 414 -1.89 -6.62 -12.79
C HIS A 414 -1.72 -5.11 -12.88
N PHE A 415 -0.81 -4.59 -13.72
CA PHE A 415 -0.58 -3.15 -13.84
C PHE A 415 -1.46 -2.50 -14.91
N PRO A 416 -2.03 -1.30 -14.67
CA PRO A 416 -2.72 -0.56 -15.71
C PRO A 416 -1.77 -0.12 -16.82
N LEU A 417 -2.29 0.01 -18.04
CA LEU A 417 -1.60 0.66 -19.14
C LEU A 417 -1.27 2.12 -18.78
N PHE A 418 -0.30 2.67 -19.49
CA PHE A 418 0.21 4.02 -19.28
C PHE A 418 -0.92 5.05 -19.29
N ARG A 419 -0.96 5.83 -18.21
CA ARG A 419 -1.85 6.99 -18.02
C ARG A 419 -1.16 7.94 -17.04
N THR A 420 -1.42 9.23 -17.17
CA THR A 420 -0.80 10.26 -16.31
C THR A 420 -1.62 10.57 -15.06
N THR A 421 -2.94 10.41 -15.14
CA THR A 421 -3.91 10.66 -14.07
C THR A 421 -5.15 9.78 -14.27
N GLU A 422 -6.07 9.79 -13.30
CA GLU A 422 -7.38 9.13 -13.40
C GLU A 422 -8.50 10.11 -13.81
N LEU A 423 -8.15 11.30 -14.30
CA LEU A 423 -9.14 12.33 -14.69
C LEU A 423 -10.04 11.87 -15.85
N GLY A 424 -9.53 11.02 -16.74
CA GLY A 424 -10.30 10.44 -17.85
C GLY A 424 -11.29 9.35 -17.43
N CYS A 425 -11.26 8.91 -16.17
CA CYS A 425 -12.13 7.85 -15.69
C CYS A 425 -13.55 8.40 -15.40
N PRO A 426 -14.61 7.65 -15.71
CA PRO A 426 -15.98 8.06 -15.37
C PRO A 426 -16.20 8.10 -13.85
N SER A 427 -17.14 8.93 -13.40
CA SER A 427 -17.53 9.07 -11.97
C SER A 427 -18.26 7.85 -11.40
N GLU A 428 -18.69 6.96 -12.28
CA GLU A 428 -19.33 5.69 -11.93
C GLU A 428 -18.44 4.52 -12.40
N PRO A 429 -18.39 3.38 -11.67
CA PRO A 429 -19.21 2.99 -10.52
C PRO A 429 -18.68 3.58 -9.20
N ALA A 430 -19.39 3.33 -8.10
CA ALA A 430 -19.05 3.86 -6.78
C ALA A 430 -17.64 3.47 -6.29
N ASP A 431 -17.05 2.42 -6.83
CA ASP A 431 -15.70 1.94 -6.53
C ASP A 431 -14.63 2.59 -7.41
N ALA A 432 -15.01 3.56 -8.26
CA ALA A 432 -14.09 4.41 -8.98
C ALA A 432 -13.38 5.38 -8.02
N MET A 433 -12.20 5.86 -8.44
CA MET A 433 -11.42 6.77 -7.62
C MET A 433 -12.25 8.04 -7.32
N PRO A 434 -12.28 8.54 -6.06
CA PRO A 434 -12.95 9.79 -5.74
C PRO A 434 -12.39 10.95 -6.57
N VAL A 435 -13.26 11.85 -7.04
CA VAL A 435 -12.88 12.96 -7.95
C VAL A 435 -11.71 13.78 -7.39
N ALA A 436 -11.69 14.05 -6.09
CA ALA A 436 -10.62 14.79 -5.41
C ALA A 436 -9.23 14.11 -5.51
N LYS A 437 -9.16 12.80 -5.74
CA LYS A 437 -7.91 12.03 -5.87
C LYS A 437 -7.49 11.81 -7.33
N ARG A 438 -8.37 12.05 -8.30
CA ARG A 438 -8.10 11.73 -9.72
C ARG A 438 -6.99 12.56 -10.35
N ALA A 439 -6.76 13.77 -9.84
CA ALA A 439 -5.71 14.66 -10.32
C ALA A 439 -4.29 14.23 -9.88
N VAL A 440 -4.17 13.25 -8.99
CA VAL A 440 -2.85 12.74 -8.56
C VAL A 440 -2.12 12.13 -9.75
N THR A 441 -0.89 12.59 -9.97
CA THR A 441 -0.06 12.14 -11.08
C THR A 441 0.47 10.73 -10.83
N TYR A 442 0.22 9.84 -11.78
CA TYR A 442 0.75 8.48 -11.78
C TYR A 442 2.21 8.47 -12.21
N ARG A 443 3.04 7.73 -11.47
CA ARG A 443 4.45 7.52 -11.80
C ARG A 443 4.55 6.33 -12.76
N PRO A 444 5.02 6.53 -14.00
CA PRO A 444 5.23 5.43 -14.92
C PRO A 444 6.23 4.43 -14.34
N LYS A 445 6.00 3.13 -14.59
CA LYS A 445 6.75 1.97 -14.07
C LYS A 445 6.48 1.64 -12.59
N TRP A 446 5.72 2.47 -11.89
CA TRP A 446 5.40 2.30 -10.47
C TRP A 446 3.91 2.20 -10.21
N ASP A 447 3.11 3.10 -10.79
CA ASP A 447 1.66 3.14 -10.61
C ASP A 447 0.93 2.68 -11.89
N CYS A 448 1.62 2.71 -13.04
CA CYS A 448 1.16 2.20 -14.34
C CYS A 448 2.36 1.74 -15.19
N LEU A 449 2.09 1.06 -16.32
CA LEU A 449 3.12 0.72 -17.29
C LEU A 449 3.77 1.97 -17.92
N SER A 450 4.97 1.82 -18.46
CA SER A 450 5.60 2.88 -19.24
C SER A 450 4.88 3.09 -20.56
N SER A 451 4.89 4.32 -21.08
CA SER A 451 4.31 4.63 -22.41
C SER A 451 4.89 3.73 -23.52
N MET A 452 6.17 3.38 -23.42
CA MET A 452 6.84 2.46 -24.36
C MET A 452 6.25 1.05 -24.26
N ALA A 453 6.07 0.52 -23.05
CA ALA A 453 5.52 -0.81 -22.79
C ALA A 453 4.08 -0.93 -23.30
N THR A 454 3.26 0.07 -22.98
CA THR A 454 1.86 0.14 -23.41
C THR A 454 1.76 0.18 -24.93
N ARG A 455 2.56 1.02 -25.61
CA ARG A 455 2.57 1.06 -27.07
C ARG A 455 3.00 -0.28 -27.66
N GLN A 456 4.05 -0.90 -27.14
CA GLN A 456 4.49 -2.21 -27.62
C GLN A 456 3.38 -3.27 -27.49
N LEU A 457 2.75 -3.36 -26.33
CA LEU A 457 1.66 -4.31 -26.06
C LEU A 457 0.48 -4.13 -27.02
N LEU A 458 0.00 -2.90 -27.15
CA LEU A 458 -1.15 -2.59 -27.99
C LEU A 458 -0.83 -2.85 -29.47
N ARG A 459 0.38 -2.51 -29.94
CA ARG A 459 0.80 -2.72 -31.33
C ARG A 459 1.00 -4.19 -31.68
N GLN A 460 1.64 -4.96 -30.79
CA GLN A 460 1.99 -6.36 -31.04
C GLN A 460 0.82 -7.31 -30.85
N LEU A 461 0.03 -7.14 -29.78
CA LEU A 461 -1.07 -8.05 -29.44
C LEU A 461 -2.42 -7.60 -29.99
N ARG A 462 -2.58 -6.30 -30.27
CA ARG A 462 -3.83 -5.67 -30.73
C ARG A 462 -5.06 -6.15 -29.96
N PRO A 463 -5.04 -6.17 -28.62
CA PRO A 463 -6.08 -6.79 -27.83
C PRO A 463 -7.43 -6.09 -28.04
N ARG A 464 -8.53 -6.84 -27.92
CA ARG A 464 -9.88 -6.27 -27.96
C ARG A 464 -10.34 -5.68 -26.65
N LEU A 465 -9.75 -6.13 -25.55
CA LEU A 465 -10.08 -5.73 -24.20
C LEU A 465 -8.85 -5.92 -23.33
N VAL A 466 -8.60 -4.96 -22.45
CA VAL A 466 -7.56 -5.05 -21.43
C VAL A 466 -8.22 -5.01 -20.06
N LEU A 467 -7.96 -6.00 -19.22
CA LEU A 467 -8.37 -6.01 -17.82
C LEU A 467 -7.13 -5.92 -16.95
N SER A 468 -7.03 -4.84 -16.19
CA SER A 468 -5.86 -4.49 -15.38
C SER A 468 -6.22 -4.43 -13.90
N GLY A 469 -5.24 -4.61 -13.00
CA GLY A 469 -5.38 -4.46 -11.55
C GLY A 469 -4.66 -3.22 -10.97
N HIS A 470 -4.06 -3.39 -9.78
CA HIS A 470 -3.13 -2.48 -9.08
C HIS A 470 -3.69 -1.17 -8.52
N SER A 471 -4.53 -0.42 -9.25
CA SER A 471 -4.93 0.94 -8.79
C SER A 471 -5.86 0.97 -7.56
N HIS A 472 -6.31 -0.19 -7.09
CA HIS A 472 -7.35 -0.42 -6.08
C HIS A 472 -8.75 0.07 -6.46
N TYR A 473 -8.90 1.01 -7.40
CA TYR A 473 -10.17 1.56 -7.86
C TYR A 473 -10.54 1.03 -9.25
N SER A 474 -11.83 1.12 -9.58
CA SER A 474 -12.27 0.84 -10.94
C SER A 474 -12.08 2.05 -11.84
N CYS A 475 -11.72 1.80 -13.09
CA CYS A 475 -11.69 2.83 -14.11
C CYS A 475 -11.88 2.19 -15.49
N ARG A 476 -12.53 2.92 -16.41
CA ARG A 476 -12.56 2.60 -17.83
C ARG A 476 -11.83 3.70 -18.59
N LEU A 477 -10.86 3.33 -19.41
CA LEU A 477 -10.22 4.21 -20.39
C LEU A 477 -10.16 3.53 -21.75
N ASP A 478 -10.22 4.34 -22.81
CA ASP A 478 -10.08 3.86 -24.18
C ASP A 478 -8.71 4.28 -24.71
N HIS A 479 -7.94 3.31 -25.21
CA HIS A 479 -6.60 3.52 -25.77
C HIS A 479 -6.63 3.46 -27.29
N THR A 480 -5.97 4.41 -27.94
CA THR A 480 -5.79 4.42 -29.40
C THR A 480 -4.43 3.84 -29.78
N ILE A 481 -4.35 3.30 -30.99
CA ILE A 481 -3.10 2.79 -31.57
C ILE A 481 -2.73 3.69 -32.74
N ASP A 482 -1.64 4.44 -32.63
CA ASP A 482 -1.21 5.43 -33.65
C ASP A 482 -1.18 4.84 -35.07
N GLU A 483 -0.73 3.60 -35.19
CA GLU A 483 -0.56 2.89 -36.46
C GLU A 483 -1.87 2.32 -37.03
N HIS A 484 -2.93 2.29 -36.22
CA HIS A 484 -4.27 1.80 -36.58
C HIS A 484 -5.31 2.78 -36.03
N PRO A 485 -5.46 3.99 -36.62
CA PRO A 485 -6.27 5.07 -36.06
C PRO A 485 -7.78 4.76 -35.92
N GLY A 486 -8.27 3.66 -36.50
CA GLY A 486 -9.63 3.15 -36.29
C GLY A 486 -9.78 2.11 -35.18
N LEU A 487 -8.68 1.68 -34.55
CA LEU A 487 -8.69 0.63 -33.52
C LEU A 487 -8.61 1.24 -32.12
N VAL A 488 -9.75 1.24 -31.43
CA VAL A 488 -9.85 1.61 -30.01
C VAL A 488 -9.80 0.35 -29.16
N VAL A 489 -8.98 0.38 -28.10
CA VAL A 489 -8.82 -0.71 -27.15
C VAL A 489 -9.33 -0.25 -25.78
N PRO A 490 -10.50 -0.72 -25.32
CA PRO A 490 -10.97 -0.42 -23.98
C PRO A 490 -10.13 -1.16 -22.93
N GLU A 491 -9.73 -0.42 -21.91
CA GLU A 491 -9.11 -0.91 -20.69
C GLU A 491 -10.07 -0.73 -19.51
N TRP A 492 -10.30 -1.80 -18.76
CA TRP A 492 -10.95 -1.74 -17.46
C TRP A 492 -9.95 -2.09 -16.36
N THR A 493 -9.76 -1.15 -15.44
CA THR A 493 -9.07 -1.43 -14.18
C THR A 493 -10.09 -2.02 -13.20
N VAL A 494 -9.76 -3.17 -12.61
CA VAL A 494 -10.57 -3.88 -11.63
C VAL A 494 -10.24 -3.34 -10.24
N ALA A 495 -11.26 -2.95 -9.50
CA ALA A 495 -11.10 -2.48 -8.13
C ALA A 495 -10.71 -3.63 -7.18
N SER A 496 -10.25 -3.26 -5.99
CA SER A 496 -9.85 -4.24 -4.98
C SER A 496 -11.03 -5.01 -4.41
N PHE A 497 -10.89 -6.33 -4.34
CA PHE A 497 -11.86 -7.25 -3.71
C PHE A 497 -11.73 -7.30 -2.17
N SER A 498 -11.20 -6.25 -1.52
CA SER A 498 -10.94 -6.24 -0.07
C SER A 498 -11.41 -4.96 0.61
N TRP A 499 -12.08 -5.09 1.77
CA TRP A 499 -12.42 -3.95 2.63
C TRP A 499 -11.23 -3.17 3.18
N ARG A 500 -10.00 -3.67 3.02
CA ARG A 500 -8.79 -2.94 3.37
C ARG A 500 -8.57 -1.72 2.48
N ASN A 501 -8.75 -1.92 1.18
CA ASN A 501 -8.31 -0.95 0.17
C ASN A 501 -9.46 -0.03 -0.21
N LEU A 502 -10.70 -0.54 -0.20
CA LEU A 502 -11.89 0.22 -0.51
C LEU A 502 -13.00 -0.04 0.51
N PRO A 503 -13.81 0.98 0.87
CA PRO A 503 -15.00 0.76 1.68
C PRO A 503 -16.03 -0.11 0.97
N ASN A 504 -16.06 -0.10 -0.37
CA ASN A 504 -17.02 -0.76 -1.26
C ASN A 504 -16.32 -1.69 -2.28
N PRO A 505 -15.68 -2.77 -1.83
CA PRO A 505 -15.01 -3.71 -2.70
C PRO A 505 -16.01 -4.34 -3.65
N SER A 506 -15.48 -4.77 -4.78
CA SER A 506 -16.28 -5.17 -5.92
C SER A 506 -15.52 -6.15 -6.80
N PHE A 507 -16.21 -6.70 -7.78
CA PHE A 507 -15.63 -7.53 -8.82
C PHE A 507 -16.34 -7.26 -10.15
N LEU A 508 -15.63 -7.55 -11.24
CA LEU A 508 -16.21 -7.54 -12.57
C LEU A 508 -16.73 -8.94 -12.92
N LEU A 509 -17.88 -8.97 -13.57
CA LEU A 509 -18.45 -10.15 -14.17
C LEU A 509 -18.36 -10.02 -15.68
N VAL A 510 -17.77 -10.99 -16.33
CA VAL A 510 -17.67 -11.03 -17.78
C VAL A 510 -18.55 -12.19 -18.24
N SER A 511 -19.59 -11.85 -18.99
CA SER A 511 -20.49 -12.83 -19.62
C SER A 511 -20.27 -12.82 -21.11
N SER A 512 -20.41 -14.00 -21.70
CA SER A 512 -19.89 -14.34 -23.00
C SER A 512 -21.05 -15.01 -23.73
N PHE A 513 -21.71 -14.29 -24.65
CA PHE A 513 -22.85 -14.81 -25.41
C PHE A 513 -22.43 -15.11 -26.84
N VAL A 514 -22.59 -16.36 -27.27
CA VAL A 514 -22.35 -16.77 -28.65
C VAL A 514 -23.66 -16.66 -29.41
N TRP A 515 -23.69 -15.81 -30.43
CA TRP A 515 -24.78 -15.67 -31.39
C TRP A 515 -24.43 -16.39 -32.69
N LEU A 516 -25.44 -16.67 -33.53
CA LEU A 516 -25.23 -17.23 -34.87
C LEU A 516 -24.35 -16.35 -35.78
N SER A 517 -24.24 -15.04 -35.48
CA SER A 517 -23.48 -14.05 -36.25
C SER A 517 -22.22 -13.53 -35.56
N GLY A 518 -21.87 -14.00 -34.35
CA GLY A 518 -20.74 -13.45 -33.60
C GLY A 518 -20.78 -13.76 -32.10
N PHE A 519 -20.03 -13.00 -31.31
CA PHE A 519 -19.93 -13.21 -29.86
C PHE A 519 -19.91 -11.88 -29.10
N THR A 520 -20.75 -11.75 -28.07
CA THR A 520 -20.88 -10.54 -27.27
C THR A 520 -20.24 -10.71 -25.89
N ILE A 521 -19.41 -9.74 -25.48
CA ILE A 521 -18.92 -9.64 -24.10
C ILE A 521 -19.73 -8.60 -23.34
N SER A 522 -20.45 -9.03 -22.31
CA SER A 522 -21.11 -8.12 -21.37
C SER A 522 -20.35 -8.08 -20.05
N ILE A 523 -19.87 -6.89 -19.67
CA ILE A 523 -19.16 -6.64 -18.42
C ILE A 523 -20.13 -6.03 -17.40
N TRP A 524 -20.31 -6.70 -16.27
CA TRP A 524 -21.17 -6.26 -15.19
C TRP A 524 -20.36 -5.93 -13.96
N PHE A 525 -20.90 -5.00 -13.19
CA PHE A 525 -20.33 -4.57 -11.93
C PHE A 525 -21.17 -5.12 -10.77
N ARG A 526 -20.50 -5.62 -9.73
CA ARG A 526 -21.20 -5.97 -8.48
C ARG A 526 -20.45 -5.44 -7.26
N SER A 527 -21.11 -4.54 -6.54
CA SER A 527 -20.66 -4.12 -5.22
C SER A 527 -20.91 -5.23 -4.21
N LEU A 528 -20.01 -5.38 -3.24
CA LEU A 528 -20.18 -6.31 -2.13
C LEU A 528 -21.02 -5.73 -0.97
N ARG A 529 -21.43 -4.45 -1.03
CA ARG A 529 -22.28 -3.82 0.00
C ARG A 529 -23.77 -3.87 -0.30
N THR A 530 -24.16 -3.94 -1.57
CA THR A 530 -25.56 -3.90 -1.99
C THR A 530 -25.89 -5.14 -2.81
N THR A 531 -27.08 -5.72 -2.58
CA THR A 531 -27.61 -6.84 -3.38
C THR A 531 -28.07 -6.40 -4.77
N GLU A 532 -27.98 -5.10 -5.08
CA GLU A 532 -28.45 -4.51 -6.32
C GLU A 532 -27.47 -4.77 -7.48
N LYS A 533 -28.00 -5.35 -8.57
CA LYS A 533 -27.35 -5.34 -9.88
C LYS A 533 -27.44 -3.92 -10.43
N VAL A 534 -26.32 -3.22 -10.57
CA VAL A 534 -26.27 -2.00 -11.37
C VAL A 534 -26.03 -2.41 -12.82
N VAL A 535 -27.09 -2.31 -13.63
CA VAL A 535 -27.08 -2.65 -15.06
C VAL A 535 -26.26 -1.60 -15.82
N ARG A 536 -25.33 -2.05 -16.67
CA ARG A 536 -24.67 -1.20 -17.67
C ARG A 536 -25.04 -1.67 -19.07
N PRO A 537 -25.04 -0.78 -20.08
CA PRO A 537 -25.36 -1.16 -21.45
C PRO A 537 -24.44 -2.28 -21.92
N SER A 538 -25.05 -3.31 -22.49
CA SER A 538 -24.39 -4.32 -23.31
C SER A 538 -23.67 -3.62 -24.45
N PHE A 539 -22.39 -3.95 -24.68
CA PHE A 539 -21.70 -3.58 -25.91
C PHE A 539 -21.78 -4.79 -26.82
N GLU A 540 -22.38 -4.64 -28.01
CA GLU A 540 -22.07 -5.54 -29.12
C GLU A 540 -20.58 -5.37 -29.44
N VAL A 541 -19.83 -6.47 -29.42
CA VAL A 541 -18.41 -6.52 -29.77
C VAL A 541 -18.27 -7.21 -31.10
#